data_AF-A0A158FI82-F1
#
_entry.id   AF-A0A158FI82-F1
#
_cell.length_a   1.000
_cell.length_b   1.000
_cell.length_c   1.000
_cell.angle_alpha   90.00
_cell.angle_beta   90.00
_cell.angle_gamma   90.00
#
_symmetry.space_group_name_H-M   'P 1'
#
loop_
_entity.id
_entity.type
_entity.pdbx_description
1 polymer ?
#
loop_
_entity_poly.entity_id
_entity_poly.type
_entity_poly.pdbx_seq_one_letter_code
_entity_poly.pdbx_strand_id
1 'polypeptide(L)'
;MRDDALCAALEYCGIQANVESRERHALIHGRRLSIHFTDGTQVSVVTDEGMSYWTVPQALMRQSVVGFDMDGVSAGQLGETLAEIRISVAGSDLPTLISTDRTTQTSGTEPSELVDAG
;
A
#
# COMPACT_ATOMS: atom_id res chain seq x y z
N MET A 1 -8.38 3.17 -15.07
CA MET A 1 -7.32 2.42 -15.75
C MET A 1 -6.11 2.13 -14.87
N ARG A 2 -5.38 3.13 -14.35
CA ARG A 2 -4.25 2.88 -13.43
C ARG A 2 -4.66 2.04 -12.22
N ASP A 3 -5.69 2.49 -11.51
CA ASP A 3 -6.13 1.86 -10.26
C ASP A 3 -6.70 0.46 -10.55
N ASP A 4 -7.49 0.33 -11.62
CA ASP A 4 -7.99 -0.96 -12.11
C ASP A 4 -6.86 -1.94 -12.46
N ALA A 5 -5.79 -1.47 -13.09
CA ALA A 5 -4.63 -2.30 -13.43
C ALA A 5 -3.85 -2.74 -12.17
N LEU A 6 -3.76 -1.87 -11.15
CA LEU A 6 -3.17 -2.24 -9.85
C LEU A 6 -4.03 -3.26 -9.11
N CYS A 7 -5.36 -3.09 -9.11
CA CYS A 7 -6.29 -4.08 -8.59
C CYS A 7 -6.14 -5.42 -9.33
N ALA A 8 -6.09 -5.40 -10.66
CA ALA A 8 -5.91 -6.60 -11.47
C ALA A 8 -4.56 -7.29 -11.21
N ALA A 9 -3.48 -6.54 -11.00
CA ALA A 9 -2.18 -7.10 -10.64
C ALA A 9 -2.22 -7.82 -9.28
N LEU A 10 -2.91 -7.24 -8.30
CA LEU A 10 -3.09 -7.83 -6.98
C LEU A 10 -3.98 -9.07 -7.06
N GLU A 11 -5.06 -9.02 -7.84
CA GLU A 11 -5.95 -10.16 -8.08
C GLU A 11 -5.23 -11.31 -8.77
N TYR A 12 -4.37 -11.02 -9.77
CA TYR A 12 -3.50 -12.00 -10.41
C TYR A 12 -2.56 -12.70 -9.40
N CYS A 13 -2.10 -11.96 -8.38
CA CYS A 13 -1.32 -12.51 -7.26
C CYS A 13 -2.17 -13.25 -6.21
N GLY A 14 -3.49 -13.39 -6.41
CA GLY A 14 -4.41 -14.01 -5.45
C GLY A 14 -4.83 -13.09 -4.29
N ILE A 15 -4.65 -11.78 -4.43
CA ILE A 15 -4.97 -10.77 -3.42
C ILE A 15 -6.16 -9.95 -3.86
N GLN A 16 -7.28 -10.03 -3.14
CA GLN A 16 -8.40 -9.13 -3.35
C GLN A 16 -8.08 -7.75 -2.76
N ALA A 17 -8.09 -6.71 -3.60
CA ALA A 17 -7.67 -5.37 -3.22
C ALA A 17 -8.61 -4.28 -3.75
N ASN A 18 -8.58 -3.13 -3.09
CA ASN A 18 -9.17 -1.88 -3.57
C ASN A 18 -8.08 -0.81 -3.59
N VAL A 19 -7.92 -0.12 -4.71
CA VAL A 19 -6.93 0.94 -4.88
C VAL A 19 -7.65 2.27 -5.01
N GLU A 20 -7.36 3.19 -4.09
CA GLU A 20 -7.91 4.54 -4.09
C GLU A 20 -6.81 5.57 -4.35
N SER A 21 -6.88 6.23 -5.49
CA SER A 21 -6.04 7.38 -5.76
C SER A 21 -6.68 8.66 -5.26
N ARG A 22 -5.95 9.39 -4.40
CA ARG A 22 -6.37 10.70 -3.88
C ARG A 22 -5.46 11.80 -4.39
N GLU A 23 -5.96 13.03 -4.41
CA GLU A 23 -5.16 14.19 -4.77
C GLU A 23 -3.96 14.35 -3.82
N ARG A 24 -2.81 14.80 -4.37
CA ARG A 24 -1.54 14.86 -3.63
C ARG A 24 -1.64 15.62 -2.30
N HIS A 25 -2.45 16.68 -2.25
CA HIS A 25 -2.62 17.50 -1.06
C HIS A 25 -3.47 16.81 0.04
N ALA A 26 -4.22 15.76 -0.32
CA ALA A 26 -5.03 14.95 0.59
C ALA A 26 -4.28 13.70 1.08
N LEU A 27 -3.05 13.47 0.61
CA LEU A 27 -2.21 12.36 1.04
C LEU A 27 -1.40 12.75 2.29
N ILE A 28 -1.53 11.95 3.35
CA ILE A 28 -0.62 12.01 4.50
C ILE A 28 0.80 11.79 3.97
N HIS A 29 1.74 12.64 4.38
CA HIS A 29 3.16 12.49 4.04
C HIS A 29 3.73 11.30 4.81
N GLY A 30 3.45 10.09 4.34
CA GLY A 30 3.90 8.85 4.97
C GLY A 30 3.40 7.63 4.21
N ARG A 31 4.27 6.64 4.05
CA ARG A 31 3.89 5.33 3.48
C ARG A 31 3.47 4.44 4.64
N ARG A 32 2.18 4.12 4.72
CA ARG A 32 1.59 3.34 5.80
C ARG A 32 0.96 2.08 5.26
N LEU A 33 1.35 0.94 5.81
CA LEU A 33 0.67 -0.35 5.65
C LEU A 33 -0.20 -0.56 6.89
N SER A 34 -1.51 -0.70 6.71
CA SER A 34 -2.44 -1.06 7.78
C SER A 34 -2.92 -2.50 7.60
N ILE A 35 -2.73 -3.33 8.61
CA ILE A 35 -3.16 -4.73 8.67
C ILE A 35 -4.31 -4.79 9.67
N HIS A 36 -5.49 -5.19 9.22
CA HIS A 36 -6.67 -5.37 10.06
C HIS A 36 -6.89 -6.85 10.29
N PHE A 37 -6.99 -7.25 11.54
CA PHE A 37 -7.27 -8.61 11.96
C PHE A 37 -8.76 -8.78 12.28
N THR A 38 -9.25 -10.01 12.17
CA THR A 38 -10.65 -10.35 12.42
C THR A 38 -11.09 -10.15 13.88
N ASP A 39 -10.14 -10.09 14.81
CA ASP A 39 -10.36 -9.80 16.23
C ASP A 39 -10.49 -8.30 16.53
N GLY A 40 -10.48 -7.45 15.50
CA GLY A 40 -10.54 -5.98 15.64
C GLY A 40 -9.20 -5.34 15.96
N THR A 41 -8.10 -6.10 16.03
CA THR A 41 -6.76 -5.56 16.11
C THR A 41 -6.37 -4.92 14.78
N GLN A 42 -5.73 -3.76 14.83
CA GLN A 42 -5.07 -3.13 13.71
C GLN A 42 -3.58 -2.96 14.01
N VAL A 43 -2.74 -3.38 13.08
CA VAL A 43 -1.30 -3.09 13.09
C VAL A 43 -1.01 -2.12 11.95
N SER A 44 -0.34 -1.03 12.26
CA SER A 44 0.11 -0.06 11.26
C SER A 44 1.63 -0.06 11.22
N VAL A 45 2.19 -0.26 10.04
CA VAL A 45 3.61 -0.10 9.75
C VAL A 45 3.78 1.20 8.98
N VAL A 46 4.55 2.14 9.51
CA VAL A 46 4.89 3.38 8.82
C VAL A 46 6.35 3.32 8.41
N THR A 47 6.59 3.61 7.14
CA THR A 47 7.93 3.79 6.58
C THR A 47 8.13 5.27 6.26
N ASP A 48 9.27 5.82 6.67
CA ASP A 48 9.66 7.23 6.47
C ASP A 48 9.61 7.66 4.99
N GLU A 49 10.26 6.91 4.10
CA GLU A 49 10.16 7.08 2.65
C GLU A 49 9.91 5.77 1.88
N GLY A 50 9.77 4.64 2.58
CA GLY A 50 9.46 3.34 1.99
C GLY A 50 10.33 3.01 0.77
N MET A 51 9.70 2.65 -0.37
CA MET A 51 10.41 2.32 -1.62
C MET A 51 10.98 3.54 -2.37
N SER A 52 10.77 4.78 -1.94
CA SER A 52 11.31 5.94 -2.67
C SER A 52 12.81 6.16 -2.50
N TYR A 53 13.43 5.40 -1.60
CA TYR A 53 14.88 5.26 -1.54
C TYR A 53 15.43 4.26 -2.55
N TRP A 54 14.58 3.50 -3.24
CA TRP A 54 15.03 2.58 -4.26
C TRP A 54 15.28 3.36 -5.54
N THR A 55 16.51 3.26 -6.03
CA THR A 55 16.92 3.92 -7.26
C THR A 55 17.14 2.88 -8.34
N VAL A 56 17.01 3.30 -9.59
CA VAL A 56 17.51 2.49 -10.70
C VAL A 56 19.05 2.45 -10.59
N PRO A 57 19.69 1.27 -10.63
CA PRO A 57 21.15 1.17 -10.64
C PRO A 57 21.75 2.12 -11.68
N GLN A 58 22.84 2.82 -11.36
CA GLN A 58 23.43 3.84 -12.25
C GLN A 58 23.74 3.30 -13.66
N ALA A 59 24.10 2.02 -13.78
CA ALA A 59 24.33 1.35 -15.05
C ALA A 59 23.09 1.34 -15.98
N LEU A 60 21.89 1.41 -15.40
CA LEU A 60 20.60 1.34 -16.09
C LEU A 60 19.93 2.72 -16.23
N MET A 61 20.41 3.77 -15.55
CA MET A 61 19.80 5.12 -15.55
C MET A 61 19.62 5.71 -16.96
N ARG A 62 20.51 5.39 -17.92
CA ARG A 62 20.42 5.90 -19.31
C ARG A 62 19.47 5.10 -20.21
N GLN A 63 18.98 3.95 -19.72
CA GLN A 63 18.10 3.04 -20.46
C GLN A 63 16.73 2.88 -19.78
N SER A 64 16.57 3.33 -18.53
CA SER A 64 15.38 3.13 -17.73
C SER A 64 14.34 4.23 -17.96
N VAL A 65 13.62 4.13 -19.08
CA VAL A 65 12.24 4.63 -19.12
C VAL A 65 11.36 3.40 -18.93
N VAL A 66 10.94 3.13 -17.69
CA VAL A 66 9.88 2.15 -17.43
C VAL A 66 8.56 2.88 -17.67
N GLY A 67 8.13 2.86 -18.93
CA GLY A 67 6.80 3.29 -19.34
C GLY A 67 5.95 2.07 -19.66
N PHE A 68 4.69 2.09 -19.26
CA PHE A 68 3.72 1.10 -19.72
C PHE A 68 2.94 1.74 -20.86
N ASP A 69 3.02 1.13 -22.05
CA ASP A 69 2.11 1.49 -23.12
C ASP A 69 0.70 1.08 -22.71
N MET A 70 -0.20 2.05 -22.77
CA MET A 70 -1.56 1.95 -22.29
C MET A 70 -2.56 1.87 -23.45
N ASP A 71 -2.11 2.04 -24.69
CA ASP A 71 -2.98 2.06 -25.86
C ASP A 71 -3.38 0.63 -26.26
N GLY A 72 -4.70 0.39 -26.32
CA GLY A 72 -5.25 -0.89 -26.76
C GLY A 72 -5.10 -2.07 -25.79
N VAL A 73 -4.60 -1.82 -24.57
CA VAL A 73 -4.39 -2.84 -23.53
C VAL A 73 -5.50 -2.75 -22.47
N SER A 74 -6.06 -3.89 -22.08
CA SER A 74 -7.03 -3.94 -20.98
C SER A 74 -6.36 -3.82 -19.61
N ALA A 75 -7.12 -3.40 -18.59
CA ALA A 75 -6.62 -3.34 -17.21
C ALA A 75 -6.12 -4.70 -16.70
N GLY A 76 -6.74 -5.81 -17.11
CA GLY A 76 -6.30 -7.17 -16.79
C GLY A 76 -4.92 -7.47 -17.34
N GLN A 77 -4.72 -7.26 -18.66
CA GLN A 77 -3.43 -7.49 -19.32
C GLN A 77 -2.31 -6.60 -18.76
N LEU A 78 -2.62 -5.33 -18.46
CA LEU A 78 -1.68 -4.43 -17.82
C LEU A 78 -1.38 -4.89 -16.38
N GLY A 79 -2.38 -5.39 -15.66
CA GLY A 79 -2.22 -5.94 -14.31
C GLY A 79 -1.31 -7.18 -14.27
N GLU A 80 -1.50 -8.13 -15.19
CA GLU A 80 -0.60 -9.28 -15.35
C GLU A 80 0.85 -8.83 -15.61
N THR A 81 1.03 -7.89 -16.54
CA THR A 81 2.35 -7.32 -16.85
C THR A 81 2.99 -6.66 -15.63
N LEU A 82 2.21 -5.91 -14.84
CA LEU A 82 2.66 -5.29 -13.60
C LEU A 82 3.05 -6.32 -12.54
N ALA A 83 2.31 -7.42 -12.42
CA ALA A 83 2.58 -8.47 -11.44
C ALA A 83 3.87 -9.25 -11.74
N GLU A 84 4.19 -9.42 -13.02
CA GLU A 84 5.36 -10.20 -13.45
C GLU A 84 6.64 -9.37 -13.65
N ILE A 85 6.54 -8.04 -13.59
CA ILE A 85 7.68 -7.17 -13.86
C ILE A 85 8.84 -7.43 -12.89
N ARG A 86 10.04 -7.55 -13.45
CA ARG A 86 11.28 -7.70 -12.69
C ARG A 86 12.17 -6.50 -12.96
N ILE A 87 12.33 -5.65 -11.96
CA ILE A 87 13.20 -4.48 -12.04
C ILE A 87 14.33 -4.65 -11.03
N SER A 88 15.56 -4.53 -11.51
CA SER A 88 16.72 -4.40 -10.63
C SER A 88 16.67 -3.04 -9.95
N VAL A 89 16.60 -3.04 -8.62
CA VAL A 89 16.64 -1.83 -7.80
C VAL A 89 17.96 -1.79 -7.03
N ALA A 90 18.55 -0.59 -6.93
CA ALA A 90 19.64 -0.30 -6.01
C ALA A 90 19.06 0.27 -4.72
N GLY A 91 19.45 -0.30 -3.59
CA GLY A 91 19.14 0.26 -2.28
C GLY A 91 19.83 1.61 -2.07
N SER A 92 19.26 2.45 -1.21
CA SER A 92 19.91 3.68 -0.74
C SER A 92 20.95 3.36 0.33
N ASP A 93 21.95 4.24 0.45
CA ASP A 93 22.92 4.22 1.55
C ASP A 93 22.26 4.58 2.90
N LEU A 94 21.08 5.19 2.87
CA LEU A 94 20.31 5.53 4.06
C LEU A 94 19.42 4.38 4.51
N PRO A 95 19.35 4.08 5.82
CA PRO A 95 18.46 3.06 6.34
C PRO A 95 16.99 3.48 6.16
N THR A 96 16.12 2.53 5.86
CA THR A 96 14.66 2.73 5.94
C THR A 96 14.23 2.65 7.39
N LEU A 97 13.65 3.72 7.93
CA LEU A 97 13.06 3.67 9.26
C LEU A 97 11.68 3.01 9.19
N ILE A 98 11.48 2.00 10.05
CA ILE A 98 10.21 1.30 10.21
C ILE A 98 9.71 1.58 11.62
N SER A 99 8.51 2.13 11.74
CA SER A 99 7.79 2.22 13.02
C SER A 99 6.51 1.39 12.95
N THR A 100 6.18 0.75 14.06
CA THR A 100 4.97 -0.08 14.18
C THR A 100 4.10 0.45 15.30
N ASP A 101 2.83 0.66 14.99
CA ASP A 101 1.79 0.98 15.96
C ASP A 101 0.75 -0.13 15.98
N ARG A 102 0.24 -0.48 17.17
CA ARG A 102 -0.78 -1.51 17.34
C ARG A 102 -1.92 -0.93 18.15
N THR A 103 -3.10 -0.93 17.57
CA THR A 103 -4.33 -0.54 18.23
C THR A 103 -5.28 -1.73 18.28
N THR A 104 -5.97 -1.89 19.40
CA THR A 104 -7.05 -2.87 19.54
C THR A 104 -8.30 -2.09 19.89
N GLN A 105 -9.33 -2.13 19.03
CA GLN A 105 -10.64 -1.63 19.43
C GLN A 105 -11.21 -2.58 20.47
N THR A 106 -11.11 -2.22 21.75
CA THR A 106 -11.97 -2.82 22.77
C THR A 106 -13.40 -2.43 22.44
N SER A 107 -14.21 -3.39 22.01
CA SER A 107 -15.66 -3.25 21.97
C SER A 107 -16.12 -2.73 23.32
N GLY A 108 -16.53 -1.46 23.37
CA GLY A 108 -17.11 -0.87 24.56
C GLY A 108 -18.38 -1.64 24.90
N THR A 109 -18.32 -2.47 25.94
CA THR A 109 -19.52 -2.80 26.70
C THR A 109 -19.98 -1.48 27.30
N GLU A 110 -21.07 -0.91 26.77
CA GLU A 110 -21.75 0.20 27.44
C GLU A 110 -22.05 -0.23 28.89
N PRO A 111 -21.64 0.54 29.91
CA PRO A 111 -22.11 0.28 31.25
C PRO A 111 -23.61 0.58 31.26
N SER A 112 -24.43 -0.47 31.37
CA SER A 112 -25.84 -0.39 31.72
C SER A 112 -25.98 0.56 32.92
N GLU A 113 -26.55 1.74 32.71
CA GLU A 113 -26.99 2.61 33.79
C GLU A 113 -28.04 1.85 34.62
N LEU A 114 -27.59 1.23 35.69
CA LEU A 114 -28.41 0.95 36.86
C LEU A 114 -28.77 2.31 37.47
N VAL A 115 -29.96 2.80 37.15
CA VAL A 115 -30.63 3.80 37.99
C VAL A 115 -31.79 3.09 38.69
N ASP A 116 -31.49 2.68 39.92
CA ASP A 116 -32.47 2.28 40.92
C ASP A 116 -32.81 3.51 41.79
N ALA A 117 -34.00 3.45 42.39
CA ALA A 117 -34.59 4.32 43.42
C ALA A 117 -35.24 5.65 43.00
N GLY A 118 -36.59 5.62 43.02
CA GLY A 118 -37.50 6.75 43.07
C GLY A 118 -38.95 6.30 43.22
#